data_AF-A0A1X7BVA9-F1
#
_entry.id   AF-A0A1X7BVA9-F1
#
_cell.length_a   1.000
_cell.length_b   1.000
_cell.length_c   1.000
_cell.angle_alpha   90.00
_cell.angle_beta   90.00
_cell.angle_gamma   90.00
#
_symmetry.space_group_name_H-M   'P 1'
#
loop_
_entity.id
_entity.type
_entity.pdbx_description
1 polymer ?
#
loop_
_entity_poly.entity_id
_entity_poly.type
_entity_poly.pdbx_seq_one_letter_code
_entity_poly.pdbx_strand_id
1 'polypeptide(L)'
;MPHVPKIPKRRLLFTILLIWPAALQAQQPNDLANDYYVGRAVNEAGALGDQASVELASQRVVAYFFRVQANQDGVVSADDTLDYTRSFVANGNHSRTTDFAKYDLNQDGVATQNELEVSLSQKTWVTASTAYAETRSRLSVEKRFQQLLAERTKSLRDRVSAAPDVDIEAQGDSYAPVEDLQKLLNNTSTWGPPFFSVFDTNSNLQVDFEEFTMPIFAAILAADTDGDGIFSAGEQDLIKEAQKIAEAALRNSKDKFSFPDPR
;
A
#
# COMPACT_ATOMS: atom_id res chain seq x y z
N MET A 1 16.66 -71.05 -49.07
CA MET A 1 16.42 -69.58 -49.03
C MET A 1 14.95 -69.35 -48.71
N PRO A 2 14.65 -68.71 -47.57
CA PRO A 2 13.72 -67.57 -47.67
C PRO A 2 13.95 -66.42 -46.67
N HIS A 3 13.60 -65.24 -47.17
CA HIS A 3 13.13 -64.00 -46.54
C HIS A 3 13.89 -63.33 -45.38
N VAL A 4 14.72 -62.35 -45.73
CA VAL A 4 15.08 -61.20 -44.88
C VAL A 4 14.00 -60.11 -45.05
N PRO A 5 13.37 -59.59 -43.99
CA PRO A 5 12.48 -58.44 -44.09
C PRO A 5 13.28 -57.13 -44.12
N LYS A 6 12.96 -56.27 -45.10
CA LYS A 6 13.50 -54.90 -45.22
C LYS A 6 12.76 -53.97 -44.26
N ILE A 7 13.48 -53.39 -43.29
CA ILE A 7 12.95 -52.33 -42.42
C ILE A 7 12.97 -51.00 -43.19
N PRO A 8 11.85 -50.27 -43.29
CA PRO A 8 11.79 -49.00 -44.02
C PRO A 8 12.43 -47.86 -43.21
N LYS A 9 13.22 -47.03 -43.93
CA LYS A 9 13.81 -45.79 -43.45
C LYS A 9 12.72 -44.80 -43.01
N ARG A 10 12.46 -44.69 -41.70
CA ARG A 10 11.68 -43.58 -41.16
C ARG A 10 12.54 -42.32 -41.15
N ARG A 11 12.07 -41.31 -41.90
CA ARG A 11 12.59 -39.96 -41.93
C ARG A 11 12.55 -39.38 -40.51
N LEU A 12 13.72 -39.00 -40.01
CA LEU A 12 13.89 -38.18 -38.82
C LEU A 12 13.42 -36.76 -39.19
N LEU A 13 12.15 -36.44 -38.92
CA LEU A 13 11.71 -35.05 -38.92
C LEU A 13 12.23 -34.43 -37.62
N PHE A 14 13.27 -33.61 -37.75
CA PHE A 14 13.65 -32.62 -36.74
C PHE A 14 12.49 -31.62 -36.61
N THR A 15 11.64 -31.80 -35.61
CA THR A 15 10.76 -30.73 -35.16
C THR A 15 11.62 -29.75 -34.38
N ILE A 16 12.08 -28.70 -35.06
CA ILE A 16 12.60 -27.50 -34.43
C ILE A 16 11.42 -26.91 -33.64
N LEU A 17 11.42 -27.11 -32.32
CA LEU A 17 10.59 -26.36 -31.41
C LEU A 17 11.07 -24.90 -31.49
N LEU A 18 10.28 -24.09 -32.19
CA LEU A 18 10.37 -22.64 -32.16
C LEU A 18 10.27 -22.20 -30.69
N ILE A 19 11.39 -21.75 -30.14
CA ILE A 19 11.41 -20.91 -28.95
C ILE A 19 10.79 -19.60 -29.38
N TRP A 20 9.46 -19.49 -29.25
CA TRP A 20 8.82 -18.19 -29.32
C TRP A 20 9.37 -17.35 -28.17
N PRO A 21 9.79 -16.09 -28.41
CA PRO A 21 9.98 -15.17 -27.30
C PRO A 21 8.65 -15.10 -26.58
N ALA A 22 8.66 -15.38 -25.28
CA ALA A 22 7.48 -15.24 -24.43
C ALA A 22 6.84 -13.91 -24.79
N ALA A 23 5.66 -14.01 -25.40
CA ALA A 23 4.87 -12.86 -25.73
C ALA A 23 4.74 -12.03 -24.46
N LEU A 24 4.68 -10.71 -24.64
CA LEU A 24 4.17 -9.74 -23.69
C LEU A 24 2.79 -10.22 -23.22
N GLN A 25 2.74 -11.20 -22.33
CA GLN A 25 1.52 -11.64 -21.70
C GLN A 25 1.21 -10.48 -20.77
N ALA A 26 0.11 -9.78 -21.02
CA ALA A 26 -0.32 -8.72 -20.15
C ALA A 26 -0.39 -9.31 -18.74
N GLN A 27 0.49 -8.84 -17.85
CA GLN A 27 0.50 -9.24 -16.44
C GLN A 27 -0.91 -9.03 -15.91
N GLN A 28 -1.40 -9.98 -15.11
CA GLN A 28 -2.72 -9.82 -14.51
C GLN A 28 -2.68 -8.58 -13.58
N PRO A 29 -3.80 -7.88 -13.38
CA PRO A 29 -3.84 -6.72 -12.48
C PRO A 29 -3.24 -6.99 -11.09
N ASN A 30 -3.43 -8.20 -10.58
CA ASN A 30 -2.89 -8.63 -9.28
C ASN A 30 -1.36 -8.76 -9.32
N ASP A 31 -0.79 -9.22 -10.43
CA ASP A 31 0.68 -9.30 -10.60
C ASP A 31 1.29 -7.90 -10.64
N LEU A 32 0.65 -6.97 -11.35
CA LEU A 32 1.09 -5.56 -11.39
C LEU A 32 1.01 -4.92 -10.01
N ALA A 33 -0.07 -5.15 -9.26
CA ALA A 33 -0.20 -4.62 -7.91
C ALA A 33 0.85 -5.21 -6.97
N ASN A 34 1.11 -6.52 -7.05
CA ASN A 34 2.20 -7.17 -6.31
C ASN A 34 3.55 -6.53 -6.62
N ASP A 35 3.92 -6.42 -7.90
CA ASP A 35 5.18 -5.81 -8.34
C ASP A 35 5.33 -4.36 -7.84
N TYR A 36 4.22 -3.61 -7.84
CA TYR A 36 4.18 -2.25 -7.28
C TYR A 36 4.50 -2.25 -5.77
N TYR A 37 3.81 -3.06 -4.96
CA TYR A 37 4.01 -3.06 -3.51
C TYR A 37 5.35 -3.69 -3.09
N VAL A 38 5.80 -4.74 -3.77
CA VAL A 38 7.12 -5.36 -3.53
C VAL A 38 8.20 -4.31 -3.76
N GLY A 39 8.23 -3.65 -4.92
CA GLY A 39 9.26 -2.67 -5.20
C GLY A 39 9.22 -1.47 -4.27
N ARG A 40 8.02 -1.00 -3.91
CA ARG A 40 7.89 0.06 -2.91
C ARG A 40 8.44 -0.39 -1.55
N ALA A 41 8.08 -1.58 -1.08
CA ALA A 41 8.54 -2.14 0.19
C ALA A 41 10.06 -2.30 0.25
N VAL A 42 10.68 -2.85 -0.80
CA VAL A 42 12.13 -3.06 -0.88
C VAL A 42 12.88 -1.72 -0.94
N ASN A 43 12.39 -0.77 -1.72
CA ASN A 43 12.98 0.57 -1.78
C ASN A 43 12.91 1.29 -0.42
N GLU A 44 11.75 1.25 0.26
CA GLU A 44 11.62 1.83 1.60
C GLU A 44 12.45 1.09 2.66
N ALA A 45 12.63 -0.23 2.52
CA ALA A 45 13.51 -1.01 3.39
C ALA A 45 14.98 -0.59 3.25
N GLY A 46 15.48 -0.45 2.02
CA GLY A 46 16.85 0.00 1.75
C GLY A 46 17.13 1.44 2.20
N ALA A 47 16.10 2.29 2.31
CA ALA A 47 16.24 3.65 2.82
C ALA A 47 16.34 3.74 4.36
N LEU A 48 15.97 2.67 5.09
CA LEU A 48 15.83 2.69 6.55
C LEU A 48 16.81 1.78 7.28
N GLY A 49 17.42 0.82 6.59
CA GLY A 49 18.49 -0.02 7.11
C GLY A 49 19.79 0.14 6.34
N ASP A 50 20.86 -0.47 6.84
CA ASP A 50 22.14 -0.56 6.13
C ASP A 50 22.04 -1.46 4.88
N GLN A 51 21.02 -2.33 4.85
CA GLN A 51 20.70 -3.26 3.76
C GLN A 51 19.18 -3.40 3.60
N ALA A 52 18.72 -3.57 2.36
CA ALA A 52 17.33 -3.95 2.09
C ALA A 52 17.17 -5.45 2.39
N SER A 53 16.31 -5.81 3.34
CA SER A 53 16.06 -7.20 3.73
C SER A 53 14.61 -7.61 3.53
N VAL A 54 14.38 -8.91 3.39
CA VAL A 54 13.04 -9.52 3.35
C VAL A 54 12.22 -9.10 4.57
N GLU A 55 12.82 -9.13 5.76
CA GLU A 55 12.15 -8.75 7.01
C GLU A 55 11.66 -7.29 7.00
N LEU A 56 12.55 -6.35 6.64
CA LEU A 56 12.19 -4.94 6.59
C LEU A 56 11.16 -4.66 5.49
N ALA A 57 11.27 -5.32 4.33
CA ALA A 57 10.29 -5.21 3.26
C ALA A 57 8.91 -5.72 3.72
N SER A 58 8.83 -6.89 4.37
CA SER A 58 7.58 -7.40 4.94
C SER A 58 6.97 -6.43 5.96
N GLN A 59 7.80 -5.80 6.80
CA GLN A 59 7.33 -4.78 7.75
C GLN A 59 6.70 -3.56 7.03
N ARG A 60 7.22 -3.17 5.86
CA ARG A 60 6.65 -2.08 5.04
C ARG A 60 5.28 -2.47 4.48
N VAL A 61 5.13 -3.70 3.99
CA VAL A 61 3.84 -4.20 3.50
C VAL A 61 2.78 -4.14 4.60
N VAL A 62 3.11 -4.59 5.81
CA VAL A 62 2.22 -4.46 6.98
C VAL A 62 1.85 -3.00 7.23
N ALA A 63 2.83 -2.09 7.17
CA ALA A 63 2.56 -0.67 7.33
C ALA A 63 1.66 -0.10 6.21
N TYR A 64 1.71 -0.61 4.98
CA TYR A 64 0.86 -0.16 3.89
C TYR A 64 -0.61 -0.49 4.12
N PHE A 65 -0.91 -1.73 4.55
CA PHE A 65 -2.28 -2.12 4.91
C PHE A 65 -2.86 -1.17 5.96
N PHE A 66 -2.16 -1.08 7.09
CA PHE A 66 -2.65 -0.34 8.23
C PHE A 66 -2.72 1.18 7.99
N ARG A 67 -1.80 1.75 7.20
CA ARG A 67 -1.83 3.19 6.91
C ARG A 67 -3.14 3.61 6.23
N VAL A 68 -3.76 2.71 5.47
CA VAL A 68 -5.02 2.97 4.75
C VAL A 68 -6.22 2.67 5.62
N GLN A 69 -6.17 1.62 6.44
CA GLN A 69 -7.23 1.23 7.37
C GLN A 69 -7.44 2.31 8.45
N ALA A 70 -8.30 3.27 8.14
CA ALA A 70 -8.43 4.53 8.86
C ALA A 70 -9.37 4.38 10.05
N ASN A 71 -10.46 3.62 9.87
CA ASN A 71 -11.50 3.39 10.86
C ASN A 71 -11.18 2.29 11.90
N GLN A 72 -10.07 1.57 11.72
CA GLN A 72 -9.57 0.57 12.65
C GLN A 72 -10.44 -0.69 12.81
N ASP A 73 -11.33 -1.02 11.86
CA ASP A 73 -12.28 -2.14 11.97
C ASP A 73 -11.71 -3.52 11.61
N GLY A 74 -10.63 -3.52 10.85
CA GLY A 74 -9.80 -4.67 10.54
C GLY A 74 -9.71 -5.01 9.05
N VAL A 75 -10.36 -4.22 8.21
CA VAL A 75 -10.38 -4.34 6.76
C VAL A 75 -10.07 -2.98 6.12
N VAL A 76 -9.76 -2.97 4.83
CA VAL A 76 -9.65 -1.74 4.03
C VAL A 76 -10.86 -1.66 3.11
N SER A 77 -11.60 -0.55 3.21
CA SER A 77 -12.77 -0.25 2.39
C SER A 77 -12.57 0.98 1.47
N ALA A 78 -13.61 1.32 0.71
CA ALA A 78 -13.65 2.56 -0.06
C ALA A 78 -13.58 3.81 0.85
N ASP A 79 -14.27 3.79 1.99
CA ASP A 79 -14.28 4.91 2.94
C ASP A 79 -12.90 5.11 3.57
N ASP A 80 -12.21 4.03 3.94
CA ASP A 80 -10.82 4.07 4.43
C ASP A 80 -9.88 4.73 3.41
N THR A 81 -10.03 4.36 2.15
CA THR A 81 -9.22 4.92 1.05
C THR A 81 -9.49 6.43 0.88
N LEU A 82 -10.75 6.85 1.03
CA LEU A 82 -11.14 8.25 0.94
C LEU A 82 -10.57 9.05 2.13
N ASP A 83 -10.68 8.55 3.34
CA ASP A 83 -10.18 9.19 4.55
C ASP A 83 -8.64 9.25 4.58
N TYR A 84 -7.97 8.19 4.10
CA TYR A 84 -6.53 8.22 3.84
C TYR A 84 -6.16 9.34 2.85
N THR A 85 -6.93 9.51 1.78
CA THR A 85 -6.67 10.55 0.77
C THR A 85 -6.89 11.95 1.34
N ARG A 86 -7.98 12.17 2.08
CA ARG A 86 -8.27 13.44 2.77
C ARG A 86 -7.14 13.83 3.71
N SER A 87 -6.72 12.91 4.57
CA SER A 87 -5.64 13.14 5.54
C SER A 87 -4.28 13.37 4.87
N PHE A 88 -4.00 12.70 3.74
CA PHE A 88 -2.79 12.97 2.96
C PHE A 88 -2.81 14.39 2.36
N VAL A 89 -3.92 14.79 1.74
CA VAL A 89 -4.09 16.13 1.15
C VAL A 89 -3.99 17.23 2.20
N ALA A 90 -4.67 17.07 3.34
CA ALA A 90 -4.62 18.01 4.46
C ALA A 90 -3.18 18.19 4.98
N ASN A 91 -2.44 17.08 5.14
CA ASN A 91 -1.03 17.14 5.55
C ASN A 91 -0.14 17.87 4.53
N GLY A 92 -0.36 17.69 3.23
CA GLY A 92 0.41 18.37 2.18
C GLY A 92 0.22 19.90 2.21
N ASN A 93 -1.04 20.33 2.32
CA ASN A 93 -1.40 21.75 2.28
C ASN A 93 -0.98 22.52 3.56
N HIS A 94 -0.99 21.84 4.71
CA HIS A 94 -0.73 22.47 6.01
C HIS A 94 0.60 22.02 6.65
N SER A 95 1.53 21.47 5.85
CA SER A 95 2.79 20.89 6.34
C SER A 95 3.73 21.86 7.09
N ARG A 96 3.46 23.17 7.03
CA ARG A 96 4.33 24.25 7.53
C ARG A 96 3.71 25.16 8.58
N THR A 97 2.45 24.96 8.94
CA THR A 97 1.79 25.82 9.93
C THR A 97 1.48 25.04 11.21
N THR A 98 1.32 25.76 12.31
CA THR A 98 0.74 25.22 13.54
C THR A 98 -0.76 24.93 13.40
N ASP A 99 -1.29 24.97 12.17
CA ASP A 99 -2.72 25.01 11.92
C ASP A 99 -3.40 23.71 12.29
N PHE A 100 -4.44 23.89 13.07
CA PHE A 100 -5.37 22.84 13.43
C PHE A 100 -6.19 22.36 12.21
N ALA A 101 -6.28 23.19 11.16
CA ALA A 101 -6.94 22.88 9.89
C ALA A 101 -6.44 21.60 9.19
N LYS A 102 -5.23 21.10 9.52
CA LYS A 102 -4.74 19.83 8.97
C LYS A 102 -5.44 18.59 9.53
N TYR A 103 -6.14 18.76 10.65
CA TYR A 103 -6.88 17.70 11.33
C TYR A 103 -8.38 17.74 11.04
N ASP A 104 -8.89 18.86 10.53
CA ASP A 104 -10.26 19.01 10.02
C ASP A 104 -10.29 18.48 8.59
N LEU A 105 -10.69 17.22 8.44
CA LEU A 105 -10.56 16.48 7.18
C LEU A 105 -11.74 16.74 6.24
N ASN A 106 -12.92 17.01 6.80
CA ASN A 106 -14.13 17.33 6.05
C ASN A 106 -14.26 18.83 5.76
N GLN A 107 -13.43 19.65 6.40
CA GLN A 107 -13.37 21.09 6.25
C GLN A 107 -14.63 21.82 6.74
N ASP A 108 -15.15 21.46 7.91
CA ASP A 108 -16.33 22.08 8.51
C ASP A 108 -16.01 23.10 9.63
N GLY A 109 -14.72 23.31 9.93
CA GLY A 109 -14.22 24.21 10.96
C GLY A 109 -14.07 23.56 12.33
N VAL A 110 -14.35 22.26 12.46
CA VAL A 110 -14.29 21.51 13.70
C VAL A 110 -13.54 20.20 13.45
N ALA A 111 -12.38 19.98 14.08
CA ALA A 111 -11.79 18.65 14.04
C ALA A 111 -12.37 17.78 15.16
N THR A 112 -13.07 16.74 14.74
CA THR A 112 -13.65 15.71 15.60
C THR A 112 -12.58 14.72 16.08
N GLN A 113 -12.91 13.94 17.11
CA GLN A 113 -12.04 12.86 17.58
C GLN A 113 -11.70 11.86 16.44
N ASN A 114 -12.65 11.53 15.57
CA ASN A 114 -12.43 10.63 14.45
C ASN A 114 -11.40 11.19 13.47
N GLU A 115 -11.51 12.46 13.09
CA GLU A 115 -10.59 13.07 12.13
C GLU A 115 -9.18 13.24 12.69
N LEU A 116 -9.06 13.50 14.00
CA LEU A 116 -7.78 13.47 14.71
C LEU A 116 -7.15 12.08 14.62
N GLU A 117 -7.91 11.03 14.89
CA GLU A 117 -7.42 9.66 14.84
C GLU A 117 -6.98 9.26 13.44
N VAL A 118 -7.80 9.53 12.41
CA VAL A 118 -7.44 9.31 10.99
C VAL A 118 -6.16 10.06 10.61
N SER A 119 -6.05 11.33 11.00
CA SER A 119 -4.88 12.15 10.67
C SER A 119 -3.61 11.68 11.36
N LEU A 120 -3.73 11.22 12.61
CA LEU A 120 -2.60 10.73 13.41
C LEU A 120 -2.25 9.28 13.07
N SER A 121 -3.18 8.48 12.56
CA SER A 121 -3.01 7.04 12.34
C SER A 121 -1.87 6.74 11.38
N GLN A 122 -1.72 7.51 10.29
CA GLN A 122 -0.77 7.21 9.22
C GLN A 122 0.68 7.01 9.71
N LYS A 123 1.19 7.96 10.51
CA LYS A 123 2.54 7.85 11.10
C LYS A 123 2.57 6.87 12.27
N THR A 124 1.44 6.66 12.92
CA THR A 124 1.34 5.80 14.11
C THR A 124 1.46 4.34 13.70
N TRP A 125 0.78 3.95 12.62
CA TRP A 125 0.87 2.63 12.03
C TRP A 125 2.29 2.27 11.57
N VAL A 126 3.02 3.21 10.96
CA VAL A 126 4.43 2.98 10.59
C VAL A 126 5.30 2.71 11.81
N THR A 127 5.03 3.40 12.92
CA THR A 127 5.78 3.18 14.17
C THR A 127 5.36 1.86 14.82
N ALA A 128 4.07 1.54 14.82
CA ALA A 128 3.54 0.33 15.40
C ALA A 128 3.92 -0.94 14.63
N SER A 129 4.11 -0.84 13.30
CA SER A 129 4.46 -1.99 12.46
C SER A 129 5.81 -2.60 12.81
N THR A 130 6.69 -1.89 13.52
CA THR A 130 7.95 -2.47 14.04
C THR A 130 7.68 -3.65 14.97
N ALA A 131 6.55 -3.64 15.71
CA ALA A 131 6.15 -4.76 16.56
C ALA A 131 5.87 -6.05 15.76
N TYR A 132 5.63 -5.92 14.44
CA TYR A 132 5.46 -7.08 13.57
C TYR A 132 6.77 -7.85 13.38
N ALA A 133 7.91 -7.17 13.31
CA ALA A 133 9.21 -7.82 13.16
C ALA A 133 9.49 -8.76 14.35
N GLU A 134 9.15 -8.31 15.56
CA GLU A 134 9.37 -9.04 16.82
C GLU A 134 8.41 -10.23 17.01
N THR A 135 7.15 -10.09 16.59
CA THR A 135 6.08 -11.03 17.00
C THR A 135 5.41 -11.76 15.86
N ARG A 136 5.60 -11.30 14.61
CA ARG A 136 4.86 -11.74 13.41
C ARG A 136 3.34 -11.76 13.62
N SER A 137 2.85 -10.87 14.48
CA SER A 137 1.46 -10.87 14.95
C SER A 137 0.78 -9.54 14.64
N ARG A 138 -0.28 -9.61 13.84
CA ARG A 138 -1.22 -8.51 13.59
C ARG A 138 -1.71 -7.87 14.90
N LEU A 139 -2.13 -8.70 15.85
CA LEU A 139 -2.64 -8.24 17.15
C LEU A 139 -1.60 -7.43 17.94
N SER A 140 -0.31 -7.75 17.81
CA SER A 140 0.75 -6.99 18.50
C SER A 140 0.94 -5.61 17.88
N VAL A 141 0.83 -5.50 16.55
CA VAL A 141 0.86 -4.23 15.83
C VAL A 141 -0.33 -3.36 16.23
N GLU A 142 -1.53 -3.92 16.24
CA GLU A 142 -2.77 -3.22 16.65
C GLU A 142 -2.68 -2.72 18.09
N LYS A 143 -2.24 -3.55 19.03
CA LYS A 143 -2.04 -3.14 20.43
C LYS A 143 -1.04 -2.00 20.55
N ARG A 144 0.10 -2.10 19.85
CA ARG A 144 1.13 -1.05 19.87
C ARG A 144 0.61 0.25 19.24
N PHE A 145 -0.19 0.14 18.19
CA PHE A 145 -0.83 1.28 17.55
C PHE A 145 -1.77 2.01 18.50
N GLN A 146 -2.69 1.30 19.17
CA GLN A 146 -3.64 1.90 20.11
C GLN A 146 -2.94 2.69 21.22
N GLN A 147 -1.85 2.13 21.76
CA GLN A 147 -1.02 2.82 22.76
C GLN A 147 -0.43 4.12 22.22
N LEU A 148 0.23 4.05 21.05
CA LEU A 148 0.89 5.21 20.44
C LEU A 148 -0.10 6.26 19.96
N LEU A 149 -1.29 5.84 19.49
CA LEU A 149 -2.36 6.75 19.07
C LEU A 149 -2.88 7.53 20.28
N ALA A 150 -3.20 6.84 21.37
CA ALA A 150 -3.65 7.48 22.61
C ALA A 150 -2.61 8.48 23.15
N GLU A 151 -1.32 8.12 23.14
CA GLU A 151 -0.23 9.03 23.52
C GLU A 151 -0.15 10.28 22.64
N ARG A 152 -0.26 10.11 21.31
CA ARG A 152 -0.19 11.21 20.34
C ARG A 152 -1.40 12.12 20.41
N THR A 153 -2.60 11.56 20.52
CA THR A 153 -3.84 12.30 20.70
C THR A 153 -3.79 13.11 21.99
N LYS A 154 -3.37 12.51 23.10
CA LYS A 154 -3.19 13.22 24.37
C LYS A 154 -2.19 14.37 24.25
N SER A 155 -1.01 14.10 23.68
CA SER A 155 0.02 15.13 23.50
C SER A 155 -0.45 16.29 22.61
N LEU A 156 -1.24 16.00 21.57
CA LEU A 156 -1.84 17.04 20.73
C LEU A 156 -2.86 17.88 21.50
N ARG A 157 -3.77 17.23 22.25
CA ARG A 157 -4.79 17.90 23.06
C ARG A 157 -4.17 18.78 24.14
N ASP A 158 -3.16 18.28 24.85
CA ASP A 158 -2.40 19.05 25.85
C ASP A 158 -1.77 20.31 25.24
N ARG A 159 -1.22 20.22 24.02
CA ARG A 159 -0.62 21.36 23.31
C ARG A 159 -1.61 22.46 22.94
N VAL A 160 -2.87 22.10 22.69
CA VAL A 160 -3.93 23.07 22.33
C VAL A 160 -4.85 23.38 23.52
N SER A 161 -4.53 22.91 24.71
CA SER A 161 -5.36 23.06 25.92
C SER A 161 -6.80 22.57 25.73
N ALA A 162 -7.00 21.54 24.89
CA ALA A 162 -8.31 20.93 24.70
C ALA A 162 -8.55 19.82 25.73
N ALA A 163 -9.80 19.71 26.21
CA ALA A 163 -10.21 18.59 27.06
C ALA A 163 -10.16 17.26 26.28
N PRO A 164 -10.04 16.11 26.98
CA PRO A 164 -10.22 14.80 26.37
C PRO A 164 -11.60 14.69 25.70
N ASP A 165 -11.66 14.04 24.54
CA ASP A 165 -12.90 13.69 23.83
C ASP A 165 -13.84 14.85 23.47
N VAL A 166 -13.32 16.09 23.49
CA VAL A 166 -14.07 17.28 23.05
C VAL A 166 -13.60 17.67 21.65
N ASP A 167 -14.54 18.03 20.80
CA ASP A 167 -14.24 18.55 19.47
C ASP A 167 -13.45 19.86 19.58
N ILE A 168 -12.55 20.11 18.64
CA ILE A 168 -11.64 21.25 18.71
C ILE A 168 -11.96 22.17 17.53
N GLU A 169 -12.31 23.42 17.85
CA GLU A 169 -12.56 24.44 16.84
C GLU A 169 -11.25 24.81 16.13
N ALA A 170 -11.26 24.78 14.79
CA ALA A 170 -10.15 25.24 13.99
C ALA A 170 -10.09 26.78 14.04
N GLN A 171 -9.16 27.34 14.82
CA GLN A 171 -8.97 28.80 14.88
C GLN A 171 -8.15 29.29 13.66
N GLY A 172 -8.75 30.13 12.80
CA GLY A 172 -8.08 30.86 11.72
C GLY A 172 -9.03 31.57 10.74
N ASP A 173 -8.71 32.82 10.38
CA ASP A 173 -9.47 33.63 9.41
C ASP A 173 -9.20 33.19 7.95
N SER A 174 -10.26 33.17 7.14
CA SER A 174 -10.32 32.84 5.70
C SER A 174 -10.08 31.37 5.34
N TYR A 175 -11.04 30.55 5.74
CA TYR A 175 -11.20 29.17 5.31
C TYR A 175 -12.06 29.08 4.04
N ALA A 176 -11.57 28.42 2.98
CA ALA A 176 -12.29 28.16 1.73
C ALA A 176 -12.47 26.62 1.56
N PRO A 177 -13.47 26.01 2.20
CA PRO A 177 -13.35 24.63 2.71
C PRO A 177 -13.67 23.50 1.71
N VAL A 178 -14.63 23.70 0.81
CA VAL A 178 -15.23 22.55 0.11
C VAL A 178 -14.75 22.43 -1.33
N GLU A 179 -14.51 23.55 -2.00
CA GLU A 179 -14.14 23.54 -3.41
C GLU A 179 -12.72 23.02 -3.65
N ASP A 180 -11.80 23.28 -2.73
CA ASP A 180 -10.39 22.91 -2.90
C ASP A 180 -10.17 21.42 -2.65
N LEU A 181 -10.85 20.81 -1.66
CA LEU A 181 -10.76 19.37 -1.42
C LEU A 181 -11.33 18.57 -2.60
N GLN A 182 -12.50 18.94 -3.13
CA GLN A 182 -13.08 18.23 -4.28
C GLN A 182 -12.26 18.46 -5.55
N LYS A 183 -11.72 19.67 -5.78
CA LYS A 183 -10.77 19.92 -6.89
C LYS A 183 -9.49 19.09 -6.72
N LEU A 184 -8.97 18.94 -5.50
CA LEU A 184 -7.78 18.14 -5.20
C LEU A 184 -8.06 16.64 -5.43
N LEU A 185 -9.16 16.11 -4.90
CA LEU A 185 -9.64 14.74 -5.15
C LEU A 185 -9.86 14.47 -6.64
N ASN A 186 -10.31 15.47 -7.41
CA ASN A 186 -10.49 15.36 -8.85
C ASN A 186 -9.18 15.50 -9.65
N ASN A 187 -8.15 16.11 -9.05
CA ASN A 187 -6.86 16.40 -9.69
C ASN A 187 -5.71 15.51 -9.19
N THR A 188 -5.99 14.54 -8.29
CA THR A 188 -5.05 13.53 -7.77
C THR A 188 -4.55 12.53 -8.83
N SER A 189 -4.60 12.88 -10.12
CA SER A 189 -3.91 12.19 -11.22
C SER A 189 -2.43 11.88 -10.96
N THR A 190 -1.81 12.55 -9.99
CA THR A 190 -0.42 12.36 -9.56
C THR A 190 -0.25 11.42 -8.36
N TRP A 191 -1.31 11.16 -7.59
CA TRP A 191 -1.28 10.44 -6.31
C TRP A 191 -2.29 9.31 -6.33
N GLY A 192 -1.87 8.15 -6.85
CA GLY A 192 -2.73 6.96 -6.88
C GLY A 192 -3.02 6.47 -5.46
N PRO A 193 -4.27 6.45 -5.00
CA PRO A 193 -4.63 5.65 -3.85
C PRO A 193 -4.26 4.18 -4.13
N PRO A 194 -3.92 3.42 -3.09
CA PRO A 194 -3.22 2.15 -3.22
C PRO A 194 -4.14 1.07 -3.82
N PHE A 195 -3.75 0.36 -4.88
CA PHE A 195 -4.56 -0.64 -5.59
C PHE A 195 -5.00 -1.81 -4.68
N PHE A 196 -5.98 -1.60 -3.80
CA PHE A 196 -6.43 -2.56 -2.80
C PHE A 196 -7.52 -3.49 -3.35
N SER A 197 -8.51 -3.02 -4.13
CA SER A 197 -9.59 -3.89 -4.64
C SER A 197 -9.12 -5.10 -5.44
N VAL A 198 -7.94 -5.05 -6.08
CA VAL A 198 -7.37 -6.21 -6.78
C VAL A 198 -7.05 -7.38 -5.83
N PHE A 199 -6.91 -7.09 -4.53
CA PHE A 199 -6.73 -8.07 -3.46
C PHE A 199 -8.06 -8.52 -2.83
N ASP A 200 -9.21 -7.93 -3.17
CA ASP A 200 -10.53 -8.42 -2.72
C ASP A 200 -10.84 -9.73 -3.43
N THR A 201 -10.43 -10.85 -2.83
CA THR A 201 -10.52 -12.17 -3.44
C THR A 201 -11.90 -12.79 -3.28
N ASN A 202 -12.68 -12.29 -2.32
CA ASN A 202 -13.99 -12.82 -1.97
C ASN A 202 -15.15 -11.94 -2.48
N SER A 203 -14.84 -10.80 -3.10
CA SER A 203 -15.78 -9.85 -3.69
C SER A 203 -16.76 -9.22 -2.69
N ASN A 204 -16.34 -8.98 -1.45
CA ASN A 204 -17.16 -8.32 -0.43
C ASN A 204 -16.94 -6.79 -0.37
N LEU A 205 -16.16 -6.23 -1.30
CA LEU A 205 -15.79 -4.81 -1.37
C LEU A 205 -14.93 -4.35 -0.18
N GLN A 206 -14.29 -5.29 0.48
CA GLN A 206 -13.36 -5.07 1.59
C GLN A 206 -12.12 -5.91 1.33
N VAL A 207 -11.00 -5.48 1.88
CA VAL A 207 -9.75 -6.24 1.81
C VAL A 207 -9.26 -6.47 3.22
N ASP A 208 -9.20 -7.73 3.64
CA ASP A 208 -8.62 -8.07 4.93
C ASP A 208 -7.08 -8.10 4.90
N PHE A 209 -6.49 -8.28 6.07
CA PHE A 209 -5.04 -8.24 6.23
C PHE A 209 -4.35 -9.36 5.43
N GLU A 210 -4.92 -10.55 5.45
CA GLU A 210 -4.39 -11.74 4.79
C GLU A 210 -4.49 -11.62 3.27
N GLU A 211 -5.63 -11.17 2.76
CA GLU A 211 -5.89 -10.89 1.34
C GLU A 211 -4.85 -9.96 0.73
N PHE A 212 -4.48 -8.90 1.45
CA PHE A 212 -3.45 -7.97 1.00
C PHE A 212 -2.03 -8.51 1.22
N THR A 213 -1.70 -8.96 2.43
CA THR A 213 -0.30 -9.20 2.81
C THR A 213 0.27 -10.51 2.29
N MET A 214 -0.50 -11.59 2.26
CA MET A 214 0.00 -12.92 1.89
C MET A 214 0.55 -13.00 0.46
N PRO A 215 -0.15 -12.52 -0.59
CA PRO A 215 0.41 -12.57 -1.95
C PRO A 215 1.67 -11.72 -2.08
N ILE A 216 1.73 -10.57 -1.41
CA ILE A 216 2.91 -9.69 -1.45
C ILE A 216 4.08 -10.31 -0.68
N PHE A 217 3.85 -10.94 0.47
CA PHE A 217 4.88 -11.68 1.20
C PHE A 217 5.46 -12.82 0.37
N ALA A 218 4.62 -13.58 -0.32
CA ALA A 218 5.07 -14.62 -1.22
C ALA A 218 5.94 -14.04 -2.35
N ALA A 219 5.57 -12.90 -2.92
CA ALA A 219 6.33 -12.22 -3.96
C ALA A 219 7.68 -11.65 -3.43
N ILE A 220 7.71 -11.10 -2.22
CA ILE A 220 8.96 -10.65 -1.56
C ILE A 220 9.92 -11.83 -1.38
N LEU A 221 9.44 -12.97 -0.88
CA LEU A 221 10.26 -14.16 -0.70
C LEU A 221 10.77 -14.73 -2.03
N ALA A 222 9.98 -14.66 -3.09
CA ALA A 222 10.39 -15.11 -4.41
C ALA A 222 11.42 -14.17 -5.08
N ALA A 223 11.43 -12.89 -4.70
CA ALA A 223 12.36 -11.90 -5.22
C ALA A 223 13.76 -11.99 -4.56
N ASP A 224 13.84 -12.60 -3.38
CA ASP A 224 15.10 -13.03 -2.76
C ASP A 224 15.50 -14.39 -3.34
N THR A 225 16.26 -14.35 -4.42
CA THR A 225 16.53 -15.51 -5.29
C THR A 225 17.56 -16.47 -4.73
N ASP A 226 18.47 -15.99 -3.88
CA ASP A 226 19.43 -16.84 -3.20
C ASP A 226 18.97 -17.27 -1.79
N GLY A 227 17.93 -16.60 -1.26
CA GLY A 227 17.24 -16.98 -0.03
C GLY A 227 18.05 -16.65 1.22
N ASP A 228 18.97 -15.69 1.15
CA ASP A 228 19.79 -15.27 2.28
C ASP A 228 19.09 -14.22 3.19
N GLY A 229 17.91 -13.74 2.77
CA GLY A 229 17.09 -12.76 3.47
C GLY A 229 17.47 -11.30 3.18
N ILE A 230 18.46 -11.04 2.32
CA ILE A 230 19.00 -9.72 1.97
C ILE A 230 18.95 -9.55 0.46
N PHE A 231 18.32 -8.47 -0.01
CA PHE A 231 18.29 -8.19 -1.44
C PHE A 231 19.66 -7.69 -1.93
N SER A 232 20.31 -8.48 -2.77
CA SER A 232 21.48 -8.07 -3.54
C SER A 232 21.16 -6.89 -4.47
N ALA A 233 22.20 -6.21 -4.96
CA ALA A 233 22.01 -5.10 -5.91
C ALA A 233 21.29 -5.55 -7.20
N GLY A 234 21.56 -6.78 -7.67
CA GLY A 234 20.93 -7.34 -8.87
C GLY A 234 19.43 -7.60 -8.67
N GLU A 235 19.04 -8.11 -7.51
CA GLU A 235 17.62 -8.31 -7.17
C GLU A 235 16.90 -6.98 -7.04
N GLN A 236 17.50 -6.00 -6.36
CA GLN A 236 16.93 -4.66 -6.24
C GLN A 236 16.71 -3.99 -7.61
N ASP A 237 17.64 -4.15 -8.55
CA ASP A 237 17.49 -3.62 -9.92
C ASP A 237 16.32 -4.26 -10.67
N LEU A 238 16.16 -5.59 -10.56
CA LEU A 238 15.03 -6.32 -11.17
C LEU A 238 13.69 -5.88 -10.56
N ILE A 239 13.62 -5.82 -9.22
CA ILE A 239 12.45 -5.39 -8.46
C ILE A 239 12.06 -3.96 -8.84
N LYS A 240 13.04 -3.06 -8.96
CA LYS A 240 12.80 -1.66 -9.32
C LYS A 240 12.28 -1.49 -10.75
N GLU A 241 12.77 -2.27 -11.70
CA GLU A 241 12.26 -2.23 -13.08
C GLU A 241 10.83 -2.80 -13.14
N ALA A 242 10.54 -3.90 -12.45
CA ALA A 242 9.18 -4.44 -12.33
C ALA A 242 8.22 -3.41 -11.73
N GLN A 243 8.61 -2.75 -10.64
CA GLN A 243 7.81 -1.69 -10.01
C GLN A 243 7.52 -0.54 -10.97
N LYS A 244 8.50 -0.10 -11.76
CA LYS A 244 8.33 0.99 -12.71
C LYS A 244 7.34 0.62 -13.81
N ILE A 245 7.38 -0.61 -14.31
CA ILE A 245 6.42 -1.14 -15.28
C ILE A 245 5.02 -1.18 -14.66
N ALA A 246 4.90 -1.74 -13.45
CA ALA A 246 3.66 -1.79 -12.70
C ALA A 246 3.06 -0.41 -12.46
N GLU A 247 3.85 0.55 -11.97
CA GLU A 247 3.40 1.92 -11.72
C GLU A 247 2.89 2.59 -13.00
N ALA A 248 3.61 2.42 -14.13
CA ALA A 248 3.18 2.97 -15.41
C ALA A 248 1.87 2.34 -15.91
N ALA A 249 1.69 1.02 -15.75
CA ALA A 249 0.47 0.32 -16.13
C ALA A 249 -0.72 0.75 -15.25
N LEU A 250 -0.51 0.80 -13.94
CA LEU A 250 -1.54 1.11 -12.96
C LEU A 250 -1.98 2.58 -13.02
N ARG A 251 -1.05 3.53 -13.24
CA ARG A 251 -1.39 4.97 -13.45
C ARG A 251 -2.25 5.21 -14.70
N ASN A 252 -2.12 4.36 -15.71
CA ASN A 252 -2.89 4.45 -16.95
C ASN A 252 -4.21 3.65 -16.90
N SER A 253 -4.50 2.97 -15.78
CA SER A 253 -5.77 2.27 -15.60
C SER A 253 -6.94 3.26 -15.49
N LYS A 254 -8.13 2.83 -15.92
CA LYS A 254 -9.36 3.64 -15.82
C LYS A 254 -9.81 3.80 -14.36
N ASP A 255 -9.53 2.80 -13.54
CA ASP A 255 -9.84 2.77 -12.12
C ASP A 255 -8.69 3.39 -11.33
N LYS A 256 -8.65 4.73 -11.33
CA LYS A 256 -7.64 5.49 -10.59
C LYS A 256 -7.79 5.37 -9.07
N PHE A 257 -8.95 4.91 -8.60
CA PHE A 257 -9.23 4.68 -7.20
C PHE A 257 -9.20 3.19 -6.88
N SER A 258 -8.74 2.88 -5.66
CA SER A 258 -8.66 1.52 -5.12
C SER A 258 -9.98 0.81 -5.07
N PHE A 259 -11.10 1.52 -4.98
CA PHE A 259 -12.46 1.01 -4.99
C PHE A 259 -13.34 1.90 -5.88
N PRO A 260 -14.46 1.40 -6.41
CA PRO A 260 -15.46 2.23 -7.06
C PRO A 260 -15.91 3.36 -6.11
N ASP A 261 -16.10 4.58 -6.62
CA ASP A 261 -16.69 5.67 -5.84
C ASP A 261 -18.08 5.21 -5.36
N PRO A 262 -18.36 5.21 -4.04
CA PRO A 262 -19.66 4.79 -3.52
C PRO A 262 -20.79 5.79 -3.80
N ARG A 263 -20.52 6.92 -4.47
CA ARG A 263 -21.49 7.97 -4.83
C ARG A 263 -22.29 7.69 -6.11
#